data_AF-A0A536LRI9-F1
#
_entry.id   AF-A0A536LRI9-F1
#
_cell.length_a   1.000
_cell.length_b   1.000
_cell.length_c   1.000
_cell.angle_alpha   90.00
_cell.angle_beta   90.00
_cell.angle_gamma   90.00
#
_symmetry.space_group_name_H-M   'P 1'
#
loop_
_entity.id
_entity.type
_entity.pdbx_description
1 polymer ?
#
loop_
_entity_poly.entity_id
_entity_poly.type
_entity_poly.pdbx_seq_one_letter_code
_entity_poly.pdbx_strand_id
1 'polypeptide(L)'
;MLSEESLSELLSQLDGVANAPLTAYQREIRAQGLLSEAGVSVAQVAKAMLRYTLPWNQRKAAECGLSVDTWLEAARIVNQSPGDSLCDLVERIHQMEAVAAMLRAGYVAGRDAHGRLVWSR
;
A
#
# COMPACT_ATOMS: atom_id res chain seq x y z
N MET A 1 -17.77 -6.81 8.42
CA MET A 1 -16.40 -6.25 8.37
C MET A 1 -15.45 -7.43 8.58
N LEU A 2 -14.42 -7.58 7.75
CA LEU A 2 -13.40 -8.62 7.93
C LEU A 2 -12.69 -8.47 9.29
N SER A 3 -12.22 -9.58 9.85
CA SER A 3 -11.28 -9.54 10.98
C SER A 3 -9.95 -8.89 10.56
N GLU A 4 -9.16 -8.42 11.53
CA GLU A 4 -7.84 -7.86 11.23
C GLU A 4 -6.90 -8.91 10.61
N GLU A 5 -7.04 -10.19 10.98
CA GLU A 5 -6.28 -11.29 10.40
C GLU A 5 -6.63 -11.51 8.93
N SER A 6 -7.93 -11.63 8.59
CA SER A 6 -8.36 -11.82 7.19
C SER A 6 -8.01 -10.62 6.32
N LEU A 7 -8.09 -9.40 6.87
CA LEU A 7 -7.70 -8.19 6.18
C LEU A 7 -6.18 -8.11 5.98
N SER A 8 -5.41 -8.58 6.96
CA SER A 8 -3.95 -8.71 6.86
C SER A 8 -3.56 -9.73 5.80
N GLU A 9 -4.26 -10.85 5.70
CA GLU A 9 -4.00 -11.88 4.70
C GLU A 9 -4.31 -11.38 3.30
N LEU A 10 -5.46 -10.73 3.12
CA LEU A 10 -5.84 -10.08 1.86
C LEU A 10 -4.75 -9.08 1.41
N LEU A 11 -4.26 -8.23 2.31
CA LEU A 11 -3.20 -7.28 1.99
C LEU A 11 -1.87 -7.96 1.65
N SER A 12 -1.54 -9.10 2.28
CA SER A 12 -0.38 -9.91 1.85
C SER A 12 -0.55 -10.47 0.44
N GLN A 13 -1.75 -10.91 0.07
CA GLN A 13 -2.01 -11.41 -1.28
C GLN A 13 -1.97 -10.26 -2.31
N LEU A 14 -2.55 -9.11 -1.98
CA LEU A 14 -2.48 -7.91 -2.83
C LEU A 14 -1.05 -7.40 -3.00
N ASP A 15 -0.23 -7.42 -1.94
CA ASP A 15 1.21 -7.12 -2.00
C ASP A 15 1.95 -8.07 -2.94
N GLY A 16 1.63 -9.37 -2.88
CA GLY A 16 2.13 -10.36 -3.83
C GLY A 16 1.73 -10.07 -5.28
N VAL A 17 0.48 -9.65 -5.52
CA VAL A 17 0.01 -9.23 -6.86
C VAL A 17 0.72 -7.97 -7.35
N ALA A 18 0.86 -6.98 -6.47
CA ALA A 18 1.50 -5.70 -6.77
C ALA A 18 2.96 -5.87 -7.22
N ASN A 19 3.69 -6.77 -6.57
CA ASN A 19 5.11 -7.02 -6.84
C ASN A 19 5.37 -8.15 -7.86
N ALA A 20 4.35 -8.85 -8.33
CA ALA A 20 4.51 -9.91 -9.33
C ALA A 20 4.90 -9.35 -10.72
N PRO A 21 5.65 -10.13 -11.55
CA PRO A 21 6.00 -9.77 -12.92
C PRO A 21 4.81 -9.97 -13.87
N LEU A 22 3.75 -9.21 -13.62
CA LEU A 22 2.48 -9.22 -14.35
C LEU A 22 2.26 -7.88 -15.05
N THR A 23 1.48 -7.88 -16.12
CA THR A 23 1.01 -6.62 -16.72
C THR A 23 0.00 -5.93 -15.80
N ALA A 24 -0.20 -4.62 -15.97
CA ALA A 24 -1.18 -3.86 -15.18
C ALA A 24 -2.58 -4.50 -15.24
N TYR A 25 -3.02 -4.90 -16.44
CA TYR A 25 -4.30 -5.59 -16.65
C TYR A 25 -4.38 -6.94 -15.90
N GLN A 26 -3.31 -7.73 -15.91
CA GLN A 26 -3.27 -9.00 -15.17
C GLN A 26 -3.30 -8.78 -13.65
N ARG A 27 -2.62 -7.74 -13.15
CA ARG A 27 -2.68 -7.36 -11.74
C ARG A 27 -4.08 -6.94 -11.33
N GLU A 28 -4.73 -6.13 -12.15
CA GLU A 28 -6.10 -5.67 -11.92
C GLU A 28 -7.10 -6.84 -11.85
N ILE A 29 -7.06 -7.77 -12.82
CA ILE A 29 -7.93 -8.97 -12.79
C ILE A 29 -7.73 -9.78 -11.51
N ARG A 30 -6.48 -10.04 -11.13
CA ARG A 30 -6.18 -10.83 -9.92
C ARG A 30 -6.63 -10.11 -8.65
N ALA A 31 -6.32 -8.83 -8.53
CA ALA A 31 -6.74 -8.02 -7.39
C ALA A 31 -8.28 -7.94 -7.31
N GLN A 32 -8.98 -7.88 -8.46
CA GLN A 32 -10.43 -7.84 -8.49
C GLN A 32 -11.04 -9.15 -7.97
N GLY A 33 -10.47 -10.30 -8.34
CA GLY A 33 -10.86 -11.60 -7.80
C GLY A 33 -10.75 -11.63 -6.27
N LEU A 34 -9.61 -11.19 -5.74
CA LEU A 34 -9.36 -11.14 -4.29
C LEU A 34 -10.35 -10.24 -3.53
N LEU A 35 -10.62 -9.03 -4.04
CA LEU A 35 -11.57 -8.11 -3.42
C LEU A 35 -13.01 -8.65 -3.44
N SER A 36 -13.41 -9.26 -4.57
CA SER A 36 -14.73 -9.87 -4.72
C SER A 36 -14.94 -11.05 -3.77
N GLU A 37 -13.95 -11.95 -3.65
CA GLU A 37 -13.99 -13.10 -2.73
C GLU A 37 -14.04 -12.65 -1.27
N ALA A 38 -13.27 -11.63 -0.92
CA ALA A 38 -13.23 -11.07 0.43
C ALA A 38 -14.42 -10.15 0.76
N GLY A 39 -15.25 -9.80 -0.23
CA GLY A 39 -16.41 -8.92 -0.06
C GLY A 39 -16.05 -7.51 0.41
N VAL A 40 -14.92 -6.97 -0.06
CA VAL A 40 -14.43 -5.63 0.34
C VAL A 40 -14.20 -4.71 -0.85
N SER A 41 -14.37 -3.41 -0.61
CA SER A 41 -14.12 -2.37 -1.60
C SER A 41 -12.68 -1.83 -1.53
N VAL A 42 -12.23 -1.20 -2.62
CA VAL A 42 -10.95 -0.47 -2.69
C VAL A 42 -10.80 0.51 -1.53
N ALA A 43 -11.85 1.29 -1.23
CA ALA A 43 -11.83 2.26 -0.15
C ALA A 43 -11.65 1.61 1.24
N GLN A 44 -12.21 0.42 1.45
CA GLN A 44 -12.02 -0.33 2.69
C GLN A 44 -10.58 -0.79 2.85
N VAL A 45 -9.95 -1.28 1.78
CA VAL A 45 -8.53 -1.69 1.78
C VAL A 45 -7.62 -0.48 1.98
N ALA A 46 -7.84 0.61 1.24
CA ALA A 46 -7.07 1.85 1.40
C ALA A 46 -7.15 2.41 2.83
N LYS A 47 -8.32 2.33 3.48
CA LYS A 47 -8.47 2.70 4.90
C LYS A 47 -7.75 1.73 5.84
N ALA A 48 -7.71 0.45 5.51
CA ALA A 48 -7.04 -0.58 6.30
C ALA A 48 -5.52 -0.41 6.32
N MET A 49 -4.93 -0.03 5.19
CA MET A 49 -3.48 0.22 5.06
C MET A 49 -2.96 1.26 6.06
N LEU A 50 -3.83 2.16 6.54
CA LEU A 50 -3.48 3.21 7.51
C LEU A 50 -3.61 2.78 8.98
N ARG A 51 -4.00 1.53 9.27
CA ARG A 51 -4.27 1.07 10.65
C ARG A 51 -3.01 0.56 11.33
N TYR A 52 -2.66 1.14 12.47
CA TYR A 52 -1.50 0.72 13.26
C TYR A 52 -1.58 -0.72 13.77
N THR A 53 -2.77 -1.16 14.20
CA THR A 53 -2.99 -2.48 14.79
C THR A 53 -2.93 -3.62 13.78
N LEU A 54 -2.97 -3.32 12.48
CA LEU A 54 -3.06 -4.34 11.45
C LEU A 54 -1.75 -5.16 11.38
N PRO A 55 -1.81 -6.50 11.53
CA PRO A 55 -0.60 -7.35 11.53
C PRO A 55 0.24 -7.22 10.25
N TRP A 56 -0.39 -6.95 9.12
CA TRP A 56 0.30 -6.69 7.85
C TRP A 56 1.28 -5.51 7.96
N ASN A 57 0.86 -4.39 8.55
CA ASN A 57 1.71 -3.21 8.72
C ASN A 57 2.91 -3.49 9.63
N GLN A 58 2.69 -4.24 10.72
CA GLN A 58 3.76 -4.63 11.64
C GLN A 58 4.79 -5.52 10.94
N ARG A 59 4.33 -6.48 10.13
CA ARG A 59 5.20 -7.40 9.39
C ARG A 59 6.02 -6.68 8.32
N LYS A 60 5.38 -5.85 7.49
CA LYS A 60 6.07 -5.08 6.46
C LYS A 60 7.10 -4.10 7.04
N ALA A 61 6.77 -3.45 8.16
CA ALA A 61 7.72 -2.60 8.88
C ALA A 61 8.98 -3.39 9.31
N ALA A 62 8.77 -4.60 9.87
CA ALA A 62 9.87 -5.48 10.27
C ALA A 62 10.70 -5.98 9.07
N GLU A 63 10.05 -6.40 7.97
CA GLU A 63 10.71 -6.82 6.72
C GLU A 63 11.60 -5.70 6.15
N CYS A 64 11.13 -4.45 6.19
CA CYS A 64 11.88 -3.29 5.72
C CYS A 64 12.90 -2.75 6.75
N GLY A 65 12.97 -3.34 7.95
CA GLY A 65 13.88 -2.92 9.03
C GLY A 65 13.63 -1.50 9.52
N LEU A 66 12.37 -1.10 9.69
CA LEU A 66 11.93 0.24 10.10
C LEU A 66 10.81 0.19 11.14
N SER A 67 10.53 1.31 11.80
CA SER A 67 9.42 1.39 12.76
C SER A 67 8.06 1.35 12.05
N VAL A 68 7.03 0.86 12.74
CA VAL A 68 5.65 0.87 12.22
C VAL A 68 5.20 2.30 11.89
N ASP A 69 5.66 3.30 12.63
CA ASP A 69 5.35 4.71 12.35
C ASP A 69 5.89 5.16 10.99
N THR A 70 7.13 4.81 10.65
CA THR A 70 7.73 5.11 9.34
C THR A 70 7.01 4.36 8.23
N TRP A 71 6.59 3.11 8.45
CA TRP A 71 5.78 2.36 7.49
C TRP A 71 4.43 3.02 7.24
N LEU A 72 3.73 3.42 8.29
CA LEU A 72 2.44 4.10 8.18
C LEU A 72 2.57 5.49 7.57
N GLU A 73 3.70 6.16 7.75
CA GLU A 73 4.00 7.40 7.03
C GLU A 73 4.11 7.15 5.53
N ALA A 74 4.81 6.09 5.11
CA ALA A 74 4.81 5.69 3.71
C ALA A 74 3.39 5.36 3.20
N ALA A 75 2.57 4.66 3.99
CA ALA A 75 1.17 4.39 3.68
C ALA A 75 0.37 5.68 3.48
N ARG A 76 0.56 6.68 4.36
CA ARG A 76 -0.10 7.99 4.25
C ARG A 76 0.33 8.72 2.98
N ILE A 77 1.62 8.72 2.65
CA ILE A 77 2.15 9.40 1.47
C ILE A 77 1.58 8.81 0.19
N VAL A 78 1.57 7.48 0.03
CA VAL A 78 1.01 6.85 -1.19
C VAL A 78 -0.50 7.05 -1.28
N ASN A 79 -1.20 7.10 -0.15
CA ASN A 79 -2.66 7.23 -0.11
C ASN A 79 -3.16 8.67 -0.34
N GLN A 80 -2.26 9.65 -0.49
CA GLN A 80 -2.59 11.00 -0.96
C GLN A 80 -2.74 11.08 -2.49
N SER A 81 -2.44 10.01 -3.22
CA SER A 81 -2.62 9.97 -4.67
C SER A 81 -4.12 10.05 -5.04
N PRO A 82 -4.52 10.85 -6.04
CA PRO A 82 -5.93 11.14 -6.35
C PRO A 82 -6.73 9.97 -6.97
N GLY A 83 -6.10 8.82 -7.18
CA GLY A 83 -6.70 7.66 -7.84
C GLY A 83 -7.47 6.74 -6.88
N ASP A 84 -8.74 6.49 -7.17
CA ASP A 84 -9.62 5.60 -6.39
C ASP A 84 -9.87 4.25 -7.07
N SER A 85 -9.22 3.98 -8.20
CA SER A 85 -9.38 2.71 -8.91
C SER A 85 -8.64 1.56 -8.22
N LEU A 86 -8.99 0.33 -8.61
CA LEU A 86 -8.26 -0.86 -8.18
C LEU A 86 -6.80 -0.84 -8.67
N CYS A 87 -6.56 -0.36 -9.89
CA CYS A 87 -5.21 -0.18 -10.41
C CYS A 87 -4.40 0.77 -9.51
N ASP A 88 -5.00 1.89 -9.09
CA ASP A 88 -4.36 2.84 -8.18
C ASP A 88 -4.09 2.23 -6.81
N LEU A 89 -4.97 1.36 -6.31
CA LEU A 89 -4.74 0.65 -5.05
C LEU A 89 -3.52 -0.28 -5.14
N VAL A 90 -3.45 -1.09 -6.19
CA VAL A 90 -2.33 -2.02 -6.40
C VAL A 90 -1.01 -1.26 -6.59
N GLU A 91 -1.05 -0.17 -7.34
CA GLU A 91 0.10 0.71 -7.53
C GLU A 91 0.55 1.35 -6.21
N ARG A 92 -0.39 1.82 -5.37
CA ARG A 92 -0.06 2.34 -4.03
C ARG A 92 0.62 1.29 -3.18
N ILE A 93 0.12 0.05 -3.16
CA ILE A 93 0.72 -1.06 -2.41
C ILE A 93 2.15 -1.32 -2.92
N HIS A 94 2.34 -1.37 -4.24
CA HIS A 94 3.68 -1.53 -4.84
C HIS A 94 4.65 -0.42 -4.43
N GLN A 95 4.19 0.83 -4.41
CA GLN A 95 5.03 1.99 -4.11
C GLN A 95 5.42 2.10 -2.62
N MET A 96 4.69 1.47 -1.70
CA MET A 96 4.93 1.65 -0.26
C MET A 96 6.36 1.29 0.16
N GLU A 97 6.93 0.21 -0.35
CA GLU A 97 8.30 -0.19 0.00
C GLU A 97 9.33 0.84 -0.47
N ALA A 98 9.17 1.37 -1.69
CA ALA A 98 10.06 2.39 -2.23
C ALA A 98 9.96 3.69 -1.41
N VAL A 99 8.75 4.11 -1.06
CA VAL A 99 8.51 5.29 -0.20
C VAL A 99 9.12 5.07 1.19
N ALA A 100 8.92 3.90 1.78
CA ALA A 100 9.46 3.56 3.10
C ALA A 100 11.00 3.54 3.09
N ALA A 101 11.62 3.05 2.01
CA ALA A 101 13.07 3.09 1.82
C ALA A 101 13.62 4.52 1.74
N MET A 102 12.92 5.41 1.03
CA MET A 102 13.30 6.83 0.94
C MET A 102 13.20 7.54 2.30
N LEU A 103 12.12 7.31 3.05
CA LEU A 103 11.97 7.85 4.42
C LEU A 103 13.08 7.33 5.35
N ARG A 104 13.38 6.03 5.28
CA ARG A 104 14.48 5.43 6.05
C ARG A 104 15.84 6.05 5.72
N ALA A 105 16.06 6.45 4.47
CA ALA A 105 17.27 7.14 4.03
C ALA A 105 17.31 8.64 4.41
N GLY A 106 16.28 9.14 5.11
CA GLY A 106 16.19 10.51 5.61
C GLY A 106 15.65 11.51 4.59
N TYR A 107 15.07 11.06 3.48
CA TYR A 107 14.42 11.95 2.53
C TYR A 107 13.04 12.39 3.04
N VAL A 108 12.70 13.63 2.77
CA VAL A 108 11.40 14.23 3.05
C VAL A 108 10.56 14.20 1.78
N ALA A 109 9.38 13.61 1.87
CA ALA A 109 8.40 13.58 0.79
C ALA A 109 7.73 14.94 0.60
N GLY A 110 7.55 15.33 -0.65
CA GLY A 110 6.76 16.49 -1.07
C GLY A 110 5.94 16.19 -2.31
N ARG A 111 5.21 17.18 -2.81
CA ARG A 111 4.44 17.10 -4.05
C ARG A 111 4.80 18.28 -4.94
N ASP A 112 4.98 18.04 -6.23
CA ASP A 112 5.14 19.13 -7.19
C ASP A 112 3.79 19.74 -7.60
N ALA A 113 3.83 20.78 -8.45
CA ALA A 113 2.63 21.46 -8.93
C ALA A 113 1.64 20.55 -9.70
N HIS A 114 2.07 19.35 -10.10
CA HIS A 114 1.25 18.36 -10.81
C HIS A 114 0.83 17.20 -9.89
N GLY A 115 1.09 17.30 -8.58
CA GLY A 115 0.74 16.26 -7.60
C GLY A 115 1.67 15.04 -7.63
N ARG A 116 2.78 15.08 -8.38
CA ARG A 116 3.74 13.96 -8.41
C ARG A 116 4.56 13.96 -7.13
N LEU A 117 4.87 12.76 -6.64
CA LEU A 117 5.72 12.59 -5.47
C LEU A 117 7.14 13.06 -5.80
N VAL A 118 7.67 13.97 -5.00
CA VAL A 118 9.04 14.46 -5.09
C VAL A 118 9.75 14.29 -3.76
N TRP A 119 11.08 14.27 -3.81
CA TRP A 119 11.93 13.99 -2.65
C TRP A 119 12.95 15.10 -2.47
N SER A 120 13.15 15.50 -1.21
CA SER A 120 14.20 16.42 -0.79
C SER A 120 14.99 15.81 0.35
N ARG A 121 16.24 16.24 0.53
CA ARG A 121 17.13 15.76 1.58
C ARG A 121 17.42 16.88 2.56
#